data_AF-A0A0F8Z4M2-F1
#
_entry.id   AF-A0A0F8Z4M2-F1
#
_cell.length_a   1.000
_cell.length_b   1.000
_cell.length_c   1.000
_cell.angle_alpha   90.00
_cell.angle_beta   90.00
_cell.angle_gamma   90.00
#
_symmetry.space_group_name_H-M   'P 1'
#
loop_
_entity.id
_entity.type
_entity.pdbx_description
1 polymer ?
#
loop_
_entity_poly.entity_id
_entity_poly.type
_entity_poly.pdbx_seq_one_letter_code
_entity_poly.pdbx_strand_id
1 'polypeptide(L)'
;APPDISLNRLVDEYMLANSQRCVPIAVAGELLGLVTMQDLKRVPREEWGTTSVFRAMTPREKLHQVDVREDAARALEIMTRENVHQLPVTEFGRFIGFVTRGDMLRLIQVRGELGRVGPAGGP
;
A
#
# COMPACT_ATOMS: atom_id res chain seq x y z
N ALA A 1 10.54 -1.08 5.33
CA ALA A 1 11.42 -0.78 6.48
C ALA A 1 11.56 -2.03 7.37
N PRO A 2 12.72 -2.22 8.04
CA PRO A 2 12.90 -3.26 9.06
C PRO A 2 11.98 -3.04 10.27
N PRO A 3 11.59 -4.10 11.01
CA PRO A 3 10.62 -4.03 12.12
C PRO A 3 11.16 -3.41 13.42
N ASP A 4 12.47 -3.41 13.60
CA ASP A 4 13.17 -3.07 14.84
C ASP A 4 13.58 -1.59 14.93
N ILE A 5 13.50 -0.84 13.83
CA ILE A 5 13.78 0.60 13.84
C ILE A 5 12.73 1.37 14.66
N SER A 6 13.12 2.52 15.19
CA SER A 6 12.21 3.42 15.89
C SER A 6 11.29 4.19 14.94
N LEU A 7 10.19 4.72 15.47
CA LEU A 7 9.28 5.58 14.70
C LEU A 7 9.97 6.85 14.17
N ASN A 8 10.88 7.46 14.92
CA ASN A 8 11.65 8.61 14.44
C ASN A 8 12.43 8.26 13.18
N ARG A 9 13.17 7.15 13.23
CA ARG A 9 13.97 6.69 12.09
C ARG A 9 13.09 6.34 10.88
N LEU A 10 11.94 5.70 11.10
CA LEU A 10 10.96 5.45 10.04
C LEU A 10 10.52 6.75 9.35
N VAL A 11 10.20 7.77 10.13
CA VAL A 11 9.70 9.04 9.62
C VAL A 11 10.78 9.76 8.82
N ASP A 12 11.98 9.87 9.37
CA ASP A 12 13.06 10.62 8.74
C ASP A 12 13.58 9.92 7.48
N GLU A 13 13.84 8.60 7.56
CA GLU A 13 14.51 7.85 6.48
C GLU A 13 13.56 7.34 5.40
N TYR A 14 12.26 7.18 5.68
CA TYR A 14 11.32 6.59 4.72
C TYR A 14 10.17 7.54 4.37
N MET A 15 9.53 8.15 5.37
CA MET A 15 8.35 8.99 5.08
C MET A 15 8.73 10.34 4.50
N LEU A 16 9.61 11.10 5.19
CA LEU A 16 10.01 12.43 4.75
C LEU A 16 10.95 12.35 3.55
N ALA A 17 11.96 11.48 3.59
CA ALA A 17 12.94 11.33 2.51
C ALA A 17 12.30 10.90 1.18
N ASN A 18 11.25 10.07 1.21
CA ASN A 18 10.62 9.55 0.00
C ASN A 18 9.19 10.07 -0.22
N SER A 19 8.74 11.07 0.55
CA SER A 19 7.37 11.58 0.54
C SER A 19 6.30 10.47 0.69
N GLN A 20 6.64 9.40 1.41
CA GLN A 20 5.76 8.26 1.61
C GLN A 20 4.84 8.50 2.81
N ARG A 21 3.55 8.19 2.63
CA ARG A 21 2.53 8.26 3.70
C ARG A 21 2.21 6.91 4.34
N CYS A 22 2.73 5.84 3.74
CA CYS A 22 2.55 4.46 4.12
C CYS A 22 3.85 3.73 3.84
N VAL A 23 4.36 3.01 4.84
CA VAL A 23 5.61 2.27 4.72
C VAL A 23 5.37 0.80 5.04
N PRO A 24 5.70 -0.13 4.13
CA PRO A 24 5.61 -1.55 4.41
C PRO A 24 6.72 -1.98 5.37
N ILE A 25 6.35 -2.76 6.38
CA ILE A 25 7.28 -3.34 7.35
C ILE A 25 7.49 -4.80 6.95
N ALA A 26 8.74 -5.17 6.69
CA ALA A 26 9.08 -6.47 6.13
C ALA A 26 10.42 -6.99 6.65
N VAL A 27 10.56 -8.31 6.69
CA VAL A 27 11.81 -9.03 6.99
C VAL A 27 12.07 -10.01 5.87
N ALA A 28 13.28 -9.98 5.30
CA ALA A 28 13.63 -10.81 4.13
C ALA A 28 12.62 -10.74 2.97
N GLY A 29 11.88 -9.63 2.84
CA GLY A 29 10.85 -9.41 1.83
C GLY A 29 9.45 -9.88 2.22
N GLU A 30 9.28 -10.66 3.30
CA GLU A 30 7.99 -11.06 3.83
C GLU A 30 7.29 -9.87 4.50
N LEU A 31 6.05 -9.59 4.10
CA LEU A 31 5.27 -8.50 4.65
C LEU A 31 4.79 -8.85 6.06
N LEU A 32 5.19 -8.05 7.05
CA LEU A 32 4.74 -8.18 8.45
C LEU A 32 3.59 -7.24 8.78
N GLY A 33 3.54 -6.08 8.13
CA GLY A 33 2.52 -5.06 8.39
C GLY A 33 2.79 -3.76 7.64
N LEU A 34 1.97 -2.76 7.91
CA LEU A 34 2.12 -1.40 7.37
C LEU A 34 2.15 -0.39 8.52
N VAL A 35 2.91 0.68 8.35
CA VAL A 35 2.80 1.89 9.18
C VAL A 35 2.32 3.04 8.30
N THR A 36 1.22 3.65 8.71
CA THR A 36 0.63 4.84 8.08
C THR A 36 0.80 6.07 8.96
N MET A 37 0.55 7.25 8.39
CA MET A 37 0.45 8.49 9.16
C MET A 37 -0.60 8.41 10.29
N GLN A 38 -1.65 7.59 10.14
CA GLN A 38 -2.66 7.42 11.18
C GLN A 38 -2.13 6.59 12.35
N ASP A 39 -1.33 5.56 12.08
CA ASP A 39 -0.70 4.74 13.13
C ASP A 39 0.26 5.57 13.97
N LEU A 40 1.06 6.44 13.32
CA LEU A 40 1.97 7.35 14.02
C LEU A 40 1.25 8.28 15.00
N LYS A 41 0.06 8.78 14.64
CA LYS A 41 -0.73 9.67 15.51
C LYS A 41 -1.25 8.99 16.78
N ARG A 42 -1.19 7.66 16.86
CA ARG A 42 -1.62 6.88 18.04
C ARG A 42 -0.52 6.77 19.09
N VAL A 43 0.72 7.10 18.74
CA VAL A 43 1.88 7.04 19.63
C VAL A 43 2.28 8.47 20.02
N PRO A 44 2.39 8.81 21.32
CA PRO A 44 2.89 10.11 21.78
C PRO A 44 4.28 10.41 21.19
N ARG A 45 4.52 11.64 20.74
CA ARG A 45 5.74 12.01 19.97
C ARG A 45 7.02 11.76 20.76
N GLU A 46 6.98 11.94 22.07
CA GLU A 46 8.06 11.67 23.02
C GLU A 46 8.47 10.19 23.06
N GLU A 47 7.57 9.26 22.74
CA GLU A 47 7.84 7.82 22.70
C GLU A 47 8.42 7.34 21.36
N TRP A 48 8.49 8.21 20.34
CA TRP A 48 8.89 7.79 18.98
C TRP A 48 10.36 7.36 18.89
N GLY A 49 11.20 7.81 19.83
CA GLY A 49 12.60 7.39 19.91
C GLY A 49 12.78 5.95 20.39
N THR A 50 11.83 5.42 21.17
CA THR A 50 11.93 4.11 21.84
C THR A 50 10.89 3.10 21.36
N THR A 51 9.82 3.55 20.70
CA THR A 51 8.80 2.68 20.10
C THR A 51 9.27 2.15 18.76
N SER A 52 9.34 0.82 18.65
CA SER A 52 9.66 0.17 17.38
C SER A 52 8.48 0.23 16.40
N VAL A 53 8.78 0.22 15.10
CA VAL A 53 7.74 0.20 14.07
C VAL A 53 6.90 -1.08 14.12
N PHE A 54 7.48 -2.22 14.52
CA PHE A 54 6.73 -3.47 14.72
C PHE A 54 5.63 -3.34 15.78
N ARG A 55 5.88 -2.58 16.85
CA ARG A 55 4.86 -2.34 17.89
C ARG A 55 3.75 -1.42 17.39
N ALA A 56 4.08 -0.45 16.54
CA ALA A 56 3.15 0.56 16.06
C ALA A 56 2.38 0.15 14.79
N MET A 57 2.86 -0.83 14.03
CA MET A 57 2.29 -1.21 12.74
C MET A 57 0.87 -1.79 12.85
N THR A 58 0.10 -1.65 11.77
CA THR A 58 -1.03 -2.54 11.53
C THR A 58 -0.48 -3.87 11.02
N PRO A 59 -0.68 -4.99 11.75
CA PRO A 59 -0.13 -6.29 11.39
C PRO A 59 -0.81 -6.86 10.15
N ARG A 60 -0.09 -7.67 9.37
CA ARG A 60 -0.55 -8.23 8.09
C ARG A 60 -1.90 -8.95 8.18
N GLU A 61 -2.19 -9.62 9.29
CA GLU A 61 -3.43 -10.37 9.49
C GLU A 61 -4.66 -9.46 9.55
N LYS A 62 -4.45 -8.16 9.78
CA LYS A 62 -5.49 -7.13 9.80
C LYS A 62 -5.50 -6.29 8.52
N LEU A 63 -4.62 -6.57 7.57
CA LEU A 63 -4.57 -5.84 6.31
C LEU A 63 -5.50 -6.48 5.29
N HIS A 64 -6.20 -5.63 4.55
CA HIS A 64 -6.71 -6.02 3.25
C HIS A 64 -5.56 -5.94 2.25
N GLN A 65 -5.32 -7.02 1.52
CA GLN A 65 -4.25 -7.14 0.54
C GLN A 65 -4.76 -7.90 -0.69
N VAL A 66 -4.02 -7.82 -1.78
CA VAL A 66 -4.26 -8.62 -2.99
C VAL A 66 -2.98 -9.34 -3.41
N ASP A 67 -3.14 -10.53 -3.99
CA ASP A 67 -2.05 -11.23 -4.68
C ASP A 67 -1.88 -10.65 -6.10
N VAL A 68 -0.65 -10.64 -6.60
CA VAL A 68 -0.29 -10.14 -7.94
C VAL A 68 -1.04 -10.85 -9.07
N ARG A 69 -1.55 -12.06 -8.83
CA ARG A 69 -2.30 -12.86 -9.81
C ARG A 69 -3.80 -12.61 -9.77
N GLU A 70 -4.30 -11.86 -8.78
CA GLU A 70 -5.71 -11.49 -8.71
C GLU A 70 -6.06 -10.39 -9.73
N ASP A 71 -7.29 -10.43 -10.24
CA ASP A 71 -7.77 -9.39 -11.17
C ASP A 71 -7.84 -8.03 -10.47
N ALA A 72 -7.53 -6.95 -11.19
CA ALA A 72 -7.72 -5.59 -10.75
C ALA A 72 -9.17 -5.32 -10.28
N ALA A 73 -10.17 -6.01 -10.83
CA ALA A 73 -11.56 -5.96 -10.35
C ALA A 73 -11.69 -6.36 -8.87
N ARG A 74 -10.91 -7.35 -8.41
CA ARG A 74 -10.88 -7.77 -7.01
C ARG A 74 -10.33 -6.69 -6.10
N ALA A 75 -9.26 -6.02 -6.51
CA ALA A 75 -8.72 -4.88 -5.77
C ALA A 75 -9.77 -3.77 -5.62
N LEU A 76 -10.50 -3.44 -6.70
CA LEU A 76 -11.57 -2.43 -6.66
C LEU A 76 -12.74 -2.82 -5.75
N GLU A 77 -13.14 -4.09 -5.78
CA GLU A 77 -14.18 -4.64 -4.92
C GLU A 77 -13.80 -4.45 -3.44
N ILE A 78 -12.59 -4.86 -3.05
CA ILE A 78 -12.08 -4.71 -1.68
C ILE A 78 -12.01 -3.22 -1.31
N MET A 79 -11.44 -2.37 -2.16
CA MET A 79 -11.37 -0.92 -1.92
C MET A 79 -12.76 -0.31 -1.69
N THR A 80 -13.77 -0.78 -2.41
CA THR A 80 -15.14 -0.26 -2.31
C THR A 80 -15.84 -0.77 -1.06
N ARG A 81 -15.75 -2.07 -0.78
CA ARG A 81 -16.40 -2.70 0.38
C ARG A 81 -15.80 -2.23 1.70
N GLU A 82 -14.47 -2.20 1.78
CA GLU A 82 -13.74 -1.87 3.02
C GLU A 82 -13.46 -0.37 3.15
N ASN A 83 -13.89 0.44 2.17
CA ASN A 83 -13.65 1.88 2.10
C ASN A 83 -12.16 2.26 2.26
N VAL A 84 -11.27 1.51 1.61
CA VAL A 84 -9.83 1.77 1.62
C VAL A 84 -9.37 2.41 0.31
N HIS A 85 -8.32 3.23 0.39
CA HIS A 85 -7.81 3.99 -0.77
C HIS A 85 -6.65 3.31 -1.50
N GLN A 86 -6.00 2.35 -0.84
CA GLN A 86 -4.84 1.64 -1.35
C GLN A 86 -4.82 0.23 -0.78
N LEU A 87 -4.25 -0.69 -1.53
CA LEU A 87 -4.02 -2.07 -1.10
C LEU A 87 -2.56 -2.45 -1.36
N PRO A 88 -1.87 -3.07 -0.39
CA PRO A 88 -0.61 -3.75 -0.66
C PRO A 88 -0.84 -4.91 -1.63
N VAL A 89 0.05 -5.01 -2.61
CA VAL A 89 0.13 -6.12 -3.55
C VAL A 89 1.24 -7.05 -3.08
N THR A 90 0.92 -8.34 -3.02
CA THR A 90 1.83 -9.38 -2.57
C THR A 90 2.04 -10.44 -3.64
N GLU A 91 3.19 -11.10 -3.63
CA GLU A 91 3.41 -12.33 -4.39
C GLU A 91 4.01 -13.37 -3.44
N PHE A 92 3.31 -14.49 -3.25
CA PHE A 92 3.71 -15.53 -2.29
C PHE A 92 4.00 -14.97 -0.88
N GLY A 93 3.22 -13.98 -0.42
CA GLY A 93 3.39 -13.34 0.90
C GLY A 93 4.41 -12.21 0.94
N ARG A 94 5.22 -12.04 -0.11
CA ARG A 94 6.19 -10.95 -0.22
C ARG A 94 5.53 -9.69 -0.72
N PHE A 95 5.84 -8.55 -0.11
CA PHE A 95 5.36 -7.26 -0.60
C PHE A 95 6.10 -6.86 -1.88
N ILE A 96 5.35 -6.53 -2.93
CA ILE A 96 5.91 -6.12 -4.22
C ILE A 96 5.50 -4.70 -4.66
N GLY A 97 4.47 -4.11 -4.04
CA GLY A 97 4.03 -2.77 -4.37
C GLY A 97 2.66 -2.43 -3.80
N PHE A 98 2.13 -1.29 -4.23
CA PHE A 98 0.77 -0.87 -3.89
C PHE A 98 -0.05 -0.70 -5.16
N VAL A 99 -1.35 -0.93 -5.03
CA VAL A 99 -2.35 -0.44 -5.98
C VAL A 99 -3.24 0.57 -5.27
N THR A 100 -3.49 1.71 -5.91
CA THR A 100 -4.34 2.77 -5.37
C THR A 100 -5.64 2.90 -6.14
N ARG A 101 -6.65 3.52 -5.53
CA ARG A 101 -7.90 3.87 -6.23
C ARG A 101 -7.63 4.74 -7.47
N GLY A 102 -6.61 5.59 -7.43
CA GLY A 102 -6.19 6.40 -8.58
C GLY A 102 -5.66 5.55 -9.74
N ASP A 103 -4.88 4.51 -9.44
CA ASP A 103 -4.39 3.58 -10.47
C ASP A 103 -5.55 2.81 -11.10
N MET A 104 -6.55 2.42 -10.31
CA MET A 104 -7.76 1.77 -10.80
C MET A 104 -8.57 2.67 -11.74
N LEU A 105 -8.75 3.94 -11.38
CA LEU A 105 -9.43 4.91 -12.23
C LEU A 105 -8.66 5.14 -13.54
N ARG A 106 -7.34 5.28 -13.46
CA ARG A 106 -6.48 5.42 -14.65
C ARG A 106 -6.61 4.19 -15.57
N LEU A 107 -6.64 2.98 -15.01
CA LEU A 107 -6.82 1.76 -15.78
C LEU A 107 -8.15 1.75 -16.54
N ILE A 108 -9.25 2.17 -15.88
CA ILE A 108 -10.57 2.26 -16.52
C ILE A 108 -10.55 3.28 -17.67
N GLN A 109 -9.93 4.45 -17.46
CA GLN A 109 -9.80 5.49 -18.49
C GLN A 109 -9.03 4.96 -19.71
N VAL A 110 -7.86 4.37 -19.49
CA VAL A 110 -7.02 3.80 -20.56
C VAL A 110 -7.77 2.72 -21.34
N ARG A 111 -8.49 1.83 -20.66
CA ARG A 111 -9.32 0.81 -21.33
C ARG A 111 -10.44 1.43 -22.16
N GLY A 112 -11.08 2.49 -21.66
CA GLY A 112 -12.11 3.23 -22.39
C GLY A 112 -11.56 3.94 -23.64
N GLU A 113 -10.36 4.51 -23.57
CA GLU A 113 -9.67 5.11 -24.70
C GLU A 113 -9.32 4.05 -25.75
N LEU A 114 -8.71 2.93 -25.33
CA LEU A 114 -8.35 1.83 -26.24
C LEU A 114 -9.58 1.18 -26.89
N GLY A 115 -10.70 1.07 -26.17
CA GLY A 115 -11.97 0.59 -26.72
C GLY A 115 -12.63 1.56 -27.71
N ARG A 116 -12.30 2.87 -27.63
CA ARG A 116 -12.70 3.89 -28.61
C ARG A 116 -11.75 3.94 -29.81
N VAL A 117 -10.51 3.47 -29.66
CA VAL A 117 -9.59 3.16 -30.77
C VAL A 117 -9.98 1.80 -31.38
N GLY A 118 -11.22 1.69 -31.86
CA GLY A 118 -11.57 0.68 -32.86
C GLY A 118 -10.90 1.02 -34.19
N PRO A 119 -10.70 0.06 -35.12
CA PRO A 119 -9.97 0.33 -36.35
C PRO A 119 -10.61 1.50 -37.09
N ALA A 120 -9.80 2.54 -37.35
CA ALA A 120 -10.15 3.54 -38.33
C ALA A 120 -10.21 2.84 -39.70
N GLY A 121 -11.42 2.69 -40.24
CA GLY A 121 -11.71 2.12 -41.57
C GLY A 121 -12.31 0.71 -41.50
N GLY A 122 -13.41 0.38 -42.15
CA GLY A 122 -14.26 1.05 -43.16
C GLY A 122 -15.49 0.13 -43.41
N PRO A 123 -16.10 0.05 -44.60
CA PRO A 123 -16.03 0.93 -45.77
C PRO A 123 -17.11 2.02 -45.80
#